data_AF-A0AAW9I860-F1
#
_entry.id   AF-A0AAW9I860-F1
#
_cell.length_a   1.000
_cell.length_b   1.000
_cell.length_c   1.000
_cell.angle_alpha   90.00
_cell.angle_beta   90.00
_cell.angle_gamma   90.00
#
_symmetry.space_group_name_H-M   'P 1'
#
loop_
_entity.id
_entity.type
_entity.pdbx_description
1 polymer ?
#
loop_
_entity_poly.entity_id
_entity_poly.type
_entity_poly.pdbx_seq_one_letter_code
_entity_poly.pdbx_strand_id
1 'polypeptide(L)' 'VGCPFAARCKYAMKVCIENQPPLFEISKGHRAACWLCHENAPKVESPIRREE' A
#
# COMPACT_ATOMS: atom_id res chain seq x y z
N VAL A 1 3.05 10.98 -11.84
CA VAL A 1 2.74 11.51 -10.48
C VAL A 1 2.62 10.31 -9.56
N GLY A 2 3.36 10.31 -8.45
CA GLY A 2 3.38 9.21 -7.48
C GLY A 2 2.26 9.26 -6.44
N CYS A 3 2.31 8.33 -5.50
CA CYS A 3 1.44 8.29 -4.33
C CYS A 3 1.58 9.56 -3.47
N PRO A 4 0.50 10.31 -3.21
CA PRO A 4 0.55 11.56 -2.42
C PRO A 4 0.93 11.33 -0.95
N PHE A 5 0.81 10.09 -0.46
CA PHE A 5 1.19 9.71 0.90
C PHE A 5 2.67 9.34 1.05
N ALA A 6 3.41 9.20 -0.06
CA ALA A 6 4.79 8.71 -0.05
C ALA A 6 5.71 9.53 0.87
N ALA A 7 5.54 10.86 0.93
CA ALA A 7 6.37 11.75 1.75
C ALA A 7 6.27 11.50 3.27
N ARG A 8 5.18 10.89 3.74
CA ARG A 8 4.94 10.62 5.18
C ARG A 8 4.75 9.14 5.51
N CYS A 9 4.78 8.27 4.50
CA CYS A 9 4.55 6.84 4.69
C CYS A 9 5.86 6.15 5.08
N LYS A 10 5.88 5.53 6.26
CA LYS A 10 7.03 4.75 6.76
C LYS A 10 7.35 3.50 5.94
N TYR A 11 6.43 3.09 5.07
CA TYR A 11 6.56 1.95 4.15
C TYR A 11 6.71 2.40 2.69
N ALA A 12 7.01 3.67 2.43
CA ALA A 12 7.17 4.18 1.09
C ALA A 12 8.32 3.45 0.37
N MET A 13 8.06 3.05 -0.87
CA MET A 13 9.03 2.44 -1.77
C MET A 13 9.32 3.42 -2.92
N LYS A 14 10.41 3.19 -3.66
CA LYS A 14 10.76 4.01 -4.84
C LYS A 14 9.60 4.15 -5.84
N VAL A 15 8.90 3.03 -6.10
CA VAL A 15 7.71 3.00 -6.96
C VAL A 15 6.59 3.92 -6.47
N CYS A 16 6.47 4.17 -5.16
CA CYS A 16 5.47 5.08 -4.60
C CYS A 16 5.73 6.54 -5.00
N ILE A 17 6.97 6.94 -5.24
CA ILE A 17 7.33 8.32 -5.61
C ILE A 17 7.18 8.51 -7.12
N GLU A 18 7.52 7.48 -7.89
CA GLU A 18 7.52 7.51 -9.35
C GLU A 18 6.11 7.26 -9.93
N ASN A 19 5.33 6.37 -9.31
CA ASN A 19 4.07 5.86 -9.86
C ASN A 19 2.92 5.80 -8.85
N GLN A 20 1.73 6.17 -9.32
CA GLN A 20 0.48 6.02 -8.58
C GLN A 20 0.11 4.54 -8.49
N PRO A 21 -0.19 3.99 -7.29
CA PRO A 21 -0.70 2.62 -7.19
C PRO A 21 -2.08 2.50 -7.84
N PRO A 22 -2.37 1.38 -8.53
CA PRO A 22 -3.72 1.06 -8.97
C PRO A 22 -4.61 0.72 -7.77
N LEU A 23 -5.92 0.61 -8.01
CA LEU A 23 -6.87 0.20 -6.99
C LEU A 23 -6.88 -1.34 -6.87
N PHE A 24 -6.30 -1.86 -5.78
CA PHE A 24 -6.28 -3.29 -5.48
C PHE A 24 -7.54 -3.70 -4.72
N GLU A 25 -8.10 -4.86 -5.06
CA GLU A 25 -9.18 -5.49 -4.29
C GLU A 25 -8.58 -6.42 -3.23
N ILE A 26 -8.71 -6.04 -1.96
CA ILE A 26 -8.15 -6.78 -0.82
C ILE A 26 -9.12 -7.85 -0.35
N SER A 27 -10.41 -7.51 -0.32
CA SER A 27 -11.51 -8.43 -0.04
C SER A 27 -12.78 -7.90 -0.69
N LYS A 28 -13.85 -8.70 -0.68
CA LYS A 28 -15.12 -8.36 -1.35
C LYS A 28 -15.64 -6.99 -0.88
N GLY A 29 -15.65 -6.01 -1.79
CA GLY A 29 -16.08 -4.63 -1.52
C GLY A 29 -15.05 -3.75 -0.79
N HIS A 30 -13.87 -4.27 -0.45
CA HIS A 30 -12.78 -3.52 0.17
C HIS A 30 -11.62 -3.37 -0.79
N ARG A 31 -11.33 -2.12 -1.15
CA ARG A 31 -10.29 -1.78 -2.10
C ARG A 31 -9.33 -0.75 -1.51
N ALA A 32 -8.05 -0.83 -1.90
CA ALA A 32 -7.04 0.14 -1.51
C ALA A 32 -6.09 0.47 -2.66
N ALA A 33 -5.69 1.73 -2.76
CA ALA A 33 -4.66 2.17 -3.70
C ALA A 33 -3.30 2.23 -2.97
N CYS A 34 -2.68 1.08 -2.75
CA CYS A 34 -1.40 0.98 -2.05
C CYS A 34 -0.51 -0.10 -2.66
N TRP A 35 0.77 0.23 -2.91
CA TRP A 35 1.74 -0.72 -3.43
C TRP A 35 2.04 -1.89 -2.47
N LEU A 36 1.71 -1.77 -1.19
CA LEU A 36 1.80 -2.90 -0.24
C LEU A 36 0.77 -4.01 -0.50
N CYS A 37 -0.28 -3.74 -1.27
CA CYS A 37 -1.28 -4.74 -1.67
C CYS A 37 -0.86 -5.53 -2.91
N HIS A 38 0.29 -5.21 -3.51
CA HIS A 38 0.83 -5.93 -4.65
C HIS A 38 1.52 -7.23 -4.21
N GLU A 39 1.46 -8.29 -5.01
CA GLU A 39 2.01 -9.62 -4.66
C GLU A 39 3.52 -9.59 -4.38
N ASN A 40 4.26 -8.76 -5.14
CA ASN A 40 5.70 -8.55 -4.97
C ASN A 40 6.07 -7.53 -3.86
N ALA A 41 5.10 -7.04 -3.08
CA ALA A 41 5.39 -6.10 -2.02
C ALA A 41 6.14 -6.79 -0.86
N PRO A 42 7.01 -6.05 -0.14
CA PRO A 42 7.60 -6.57 1.08
C PRO A 42 6.51 -6.89 2.11
N LYS A 43 6.66 -8.01 2.82
CA LYS A 43 5.79 -8.33 3.96
C LYS A 43 6.09 -7.34 5.08
N VAL A 44 5.13 -6.47 5.38
CA VAL A 44 5.22 -5.50 6.48
C VAL A 44 4.24 -5.87 7.57
N GLU A 45 4.65 -5.70 8.82
CA GLU A 45 3.74 -5.86 9.95
C GLU A 45 2.75 -4.69 10.00
N SER A 46 1.45 -5.03 10.07
CA SER A 46 0.41 -4.03 10.28
C SER A 46 0.54 -3.46 11.71
N PRO A 47 0.67 -2.13 11.87
CA PRO A 47 0.71 -1.51 13.19
C PRO A 47 -0.64 -1.57 13.89
N ILE A 48 -1.71 -1.80 13.14
CA ILE A 48 -3.06 -2.05 13.65
C ILE A 48 -3.25 -3.56 13.56
N ARG A 49 -2.85 -4.29 14.60
CA ARG A 49 -3.31 -5.67 14.79
C ARG A 49 -4.84 -5.60 14.85
N ARG A 50 -5.53 -6.15 13.85
CA ARG A 50 -6.86 -6.71 14.13
C ARG A 50 -6.54 -8.07 14.71
N GLU A 51 -6.53 -8.16 16.04
CA GLU A 51 -6.67 -9.46 16.68
C GLU A 51 -8.00 -10.03 16.16
N GLU A 52 -7.91 -11.19 15.51
CA GLU A 52 -9.08 -11.97 15.10
C GLU A 52 -9.84 -12.49 16.31
#